data_AF-A0A855Y924-F1
#
_entry.id   AF-A0A855Y924-F1
#
_cell.length_a   1.000
_cell.length_b   1.000
_cell.length_c   1.000
_cell.angle_alpha   90.00
_cell.angle_beta   90.00
_cell.angle_gamma   90.00
#
_symmetry.space_group_name_H-M   'P 1'
#
loop_
_entity.id
_entity.type
_entity.pdbx_description
1 polymer ?
#
loop_
_entity_poly.entity_id
_entity_poly.type
_entity_poly.pdbx_seq_one_letter_code
_entity_poly.pdbx_strand_id
1 'polypeptide(L)'
;MKYQVEKTFREKPKYNRFAQGDFYETDDLERAEHLQKEGYIGEEIKETKTKSGRGKSNAGKGKSDDPGGDVSESSQAEQKNTPAEAE
;
A
#
# COMPACT_ATOMS: atom_id res chain seq x y z
N MET A 1 -0.66 4.53 -18.85
CA MET A 1 -2.16 4.50 -18.85
C MET A 1 -2.63 3.77 -17.60
N LYS A 2 -3.73 4.19 -16.97
CA LYS A 2 -4.20 3.63 -15.69
C LYS A 2 -5.61 3.07 -15.83
N TYR A 3 -5.84 1.87 -15.32
CA TYR A 3 -7.11 1.14 -15.47
C TYR A 3 -7.58 0.62 -14.12
N GLN A 4 -8.89 0.56 -13.92
CA GLN A 4 -9.46 -0.09 -12.74
C GLN A 4 -9.45 -1.60 -12.94
N VAL A 5 -9.05 -2.36 -11.93
CA VAL A 5 -9.04 -3.82 -11.98
C VAL A 5 -10.42 -4.34 -11.62
N GLU A 6 -11.09 -5.01 -12.56
CA GLU A 6 -12.42 -5.58 -12.35
C GLU A 6 -12.38 -7.02 -11.86
N LYS A 7 -11.33 -7.77 -12.21
CA LYS A 7 -11.10 -9.12 -11.70
C LYS A 7 -9.67 -9.29 -11.26
N THR A 8 -9.48 -10.06 -10.19
CA THR A 8 -8.14 -10.36 -9.69
C THR A 8 -7.34 -11.11 -10.76
N PHE A 9 -6.18 -10.59 -11.13
CA PHE A 9 -5.27 -11.24 -12.09
C PHE A 9 -3.82 -11.15 -11.63
N ARG A 10 -2.97 -11.95 -12.29
CA ARG A 10 -1.53 -11.95 -12.05
C ARG A 10 -0.80 -11.60 -13.35
N GLU A 11 -0.01 -10.55 -13.30
CA GLU A 11 0.82 -10.14 -14.42
C GLU A 11 2.06 -11.04 -14.48
N LYS A 12 2.10 -11.99 -15.41
CA LYS A 12 3.20 -12.97 -15.53
C LYS A 12 4.61 -12.36 -15.71
N PRO A 13 4.85 -11.23 -16.40
CA PRO A 13 6.20 -10.67 -16.47
C PRO A 13 6.68 -10.04 -15.15
N LYS A 14 5.78 -9.48 -14.33
CA LYS A 14 6.15 -8.78 -13.08
C LYS A 14 5.85 -9.57 -11.81
N TYR A 15 5.19 -10.72 -11.95
CA TYR A 15 4.62 -11.52 -10.87
C TYR A 15 3.69 -10.77 -9.91
N ASN A 16 3.35 -9.52 -10.23
CA ASN A 16 2.46 -8.68 -9.46
C ASN A 16 1.03 -9.23 -9.56
N ARG A 17 0.39 -9.32 -8.40
CA ARG A 17 -1.00 -9.70 -8.28
C ARG A 17 -1.81 -8.43 -8.05
N PHE A 18 -2.78 -8.20 -8.91
CA PHE A 18 -3.72 -7.10 -8.80
C PHE A 18 -5.04 -7.67 -8.33
N ALA A 19 -5.54 -7.18 -7.19
CA ALA A 19 -6.85 -7.55 -6.68
C ALA A 19 -7.94 -6.75 -7.40
N GLN A 20 -9.16 -7.26 -7.37
CA GLN A 20 -10.31 -6.50 -7.82
C GLN A 20 -10.42 -5.18 -7.01
N GLY A 21 -10.62 -4.07 -7.71
CA GLY A 21 -10.64 -2.72 -7.14
C GLY A 21 -9.29 -2.00 -7.12
N ASP A 22 -8.18 -2.72 -7.37
CA ASP A 22 -6.87 -2.07 -7.52
C ASP A 22 -6.78 -1.25 -8.81
N PHE A 23 -5.68 -0.51 -8.94
CA PHE A 23 -5.32 0.18 -10.16
C PHE A 23 -4.16 -0.52 -10.85
N TYR A 24 -4.37 -0.81 -12.14
CA TYR A 24 -3.34 -1.35 -13.01
C TYR A 24 -2.79 -0.23 -13.89
N GLU A 25 -1.48 0.00 -13.83
CA GLU A 25 -0.79 0.99 -14.64
C GLU A 25 0.15 0.30 -15.63
N THR A 26 -0.01 0.61 -16.91
CA THR A 26 0.81 0.06 -17.99
C THR A 26 0.96 1.09 -19.10
N ASP A 27 2.10 1.05 -19.79
CA ASP A 27 2.35 1.78 -21.04
C ASP A 27 2.08 0.92 -22.28
N ASP A 28 1.90 -0.39 -22.07
CA ASP A 28 1.68 -1.38 -23.12
C ASP A 28 0.19 -1.47 -23.49
N LEU A 29 -0.14 -0.93 -24.67
CA LEU A 29 -1.51 -0.78 -25.15
C LEU A 29 -2.11 -2.13 -25.59
N GLU A 30 -1.33 -2.99 -26.24
CA GLU A 30 -1.76 -4.34 -26.63
C GLU A 30 -2.11 -5.18 -25.40
N ARG A 31 -1.30 -5.09 -24.35
CA ARG A 31 -1.56 -5.76 -23.08
C ARG A 31 -2.83 -5.23 -22.41
N ALA A 32 -3.02 -3.91 -22.39
CA ALA A 32 -4.22 -3.30 -21.82
C ALA A 32 -5.48 -3.75 -22.58
N GLU A 33 -5.47 -3.71 -23.91
CA GLU A 33 -6.60 -4.17 -24.73
C GLU A 33 -6.92 -5.65 -24.51
N HIS A 34 -5.90 -6.50 -24.38
CA HIS A 34 -6.11 -7.91 -24.10
C HIS A 34 -6.79 -8.12 -22.74
N LEU A 35 -6.30 -7.45 -21.69
CA LEU A 35 -6.88 -7.52 -20.36
C LEU A 35 -8.30 -6.93 -20.30
N GLN A 36 -8.60 -5.90 -21.09
CA GLN A 36 -9.95 -5.35 -21.24
C GLN A 36 -10.89 -6.34 -21.93
N LYS A 37 -10.45 -6.96 -23.04
CA LYS A 37 -11.25 -7.97 -23.77
C LYS A 37 -11.56 -9.20 -22.91
N GLU A 38 -10.64 -9.61 -22.05
CA GLU A 38 -10.86 -10.70 -21.09
C GLU A 38 -11.68 -10.27 -19.85
N GLY A 39 -11.91 -8.96 -19.66
CA GLY A 39 -12.65 -8.40 -18.53
C GLY A 39 -11.89 -8.45 -17.21
N TYR A 40 -10.56 -8.37 -17.25
CA TYR A 40 -9.72 -8.23 -16.05
C TYR A 40 -9.57 -6.78 -15.60
N ILE A 41 -9.55 -5.85 -16.55
CA ILE A 41 -9.47 -4.41 -16.29
C ILE A 41 -10.60 -3.68 -17.04
N GLY A 42 -11.07 -2.58 -16.46
CA GLY A 42 -12.13 -1.74 -17.03
C GLY A 42 -11.58 -0.63 -17.92
N GLU A 43 -12.35 0.45 -18.05
CA GLU A 43 -11.98 1.61 -18.87
C GLU A 43 -10.76 2.37 -18.31
N GLU A 44 -10.06 3.09 -19.20
CA GLU A 44 -8.94 3.95 -18.81
C GLU A 44 -9.44 5.06 -17.87
N ILE A 45 -8.86 5.10 -16.67
CA ILE A 45 -9.06 6.17 -15.72
C ILE A 45 -8.22 7.35 -16.17
N LYS A 46 -8.85 8.25 -16.92
CA LYS A 46 -8.32 9.60 -17.12
C LYS A 46 -8.33 10.25 -15.75
N GLU A 47 -7.14 10.40 -15.15
CA GLU A 47 -6.97 11.09 -13.87
C GLU A 47 -7.36 12.56 -14.05
N THR A 48 -8.67 12.82 -14.04
CA THR A 48 -9.17 14.15 -13.82
C THR A 48 -8.71 14.46 -12.40
N LYS A 49 -7.80 15.42 -12.27
CA LYS A 49 -7.42 16.02 -10.99
C LYS A 49 -8.68 16.59 -10.35
N THR A 50 -9.53 15.74 -9.78
CA THR A 50 -10.56 16.16 -8.85
C THR A 50 -9.81 16.52 -7.60
N LYS A 51 -9.49 17.82 -7.56
CA LYS A 51 -8.92 18.55 -6.46
C LYS A 51 -9.91 18.48 -5.29
N SER A 52 -10.07 17.32 -4.65
CA SER A 52 -10.81 17.20 -3.39
C SER A 52 -9.86 17.55 -2.25
N GLY A 53 -9.54 18.84 -2.16
CA GLY A 53 -9.18 19.43 -0.88
C GLY A 53 -10.46 19.72 -0.11
N ARG A 54 -10.86 18.84 0.82
CA ARG A 54 -11.68 19.23 1.98
C ARG A 54 -11.63 18.19 3.09
N GLY A 55 -10.78 18.46 4.08
CA GLY A 55 -10.70 17.70 5.33
C GLY A 55 -9.70 18.31 6.32
N LYS A 56 -9.82 19.61 6.60
CA LYS A 56 -9.18 20.25 7.75
C LYS A 56 -9.76 19.66 9.04
N SER A 57 -8.85 19.29 9.94
CA SER A 57 -8.91 19.22 11.41
C SER A 57 -10.27 19.29 12.13
N ASN A 58 -10.56 18.28 12.95
CA ASN A 58 -11.29 18.40 14.23
C ASN A 58 -10.53 17.51 15.25
N ALA A 59 -9.71 18.07 16.15
CA ALA A 59 -10.14 18.54 17.47
C ALA A 59 -10.77 17.44 18.35
N GLY A 60 -10.01 16.38 18.65
CA GLY A 60 -10.29 15.50 19.78
C GLY A 60 -9.52 15.97 21.01
N LYS A 61 -10.15 16.82 21.83
CA LYS A 61 -9.73 17.06 23.23
C LYS A 61 -9.88 15.75 24.00
N GLY A 62 -8.82 14.95 24.04
CA GLY A 62 -8.65 13.93 25.07
C GLY A 62 -8.04 14.56 26.31
N LYS A 63 -8.86 15.23 27.13
CA LYS A 63 -8.49 15.42 28.53
C LYS A 63 -8.72 14.08 29.22
N SER A 64 -7.68 13.26 29.26
CA SER A 64 -7.59 12.18 30.22
C SER A 64 -6.60 12.66 31.27
N ASP A 65 -7.17 13.18 32.36
CA ASP A 65 -6.49 13.31 33.65
C ASP A 65 -6.08 11.89 34.06
N ASP A 66 -4.85 11.48 33.73
CA ASP A 66 -4.27 10.22 34.19
C ASP A 66 -3.09 10.55 35.14
N PRO A 67 -3.33 10.61 36.45
CA PRO A 67 -2.25 10.69 37.43
C PRO A 67 -1.91 9.25 37.84
N GLY A 68 -1.14 8.52 37.04
CA GLY A 68 -0.96 7.11 37.34
C GLY A 68 0.15 6.38 36.61
N GLY A 69 1.39 6.63 37.01
CA GLY A 69 2.43 5.58 36.97
C GLY A 69 3.63 5.88 36.09
N ASP A 70 4.54 6.67 36.66
CA ASP A 70 5.96 6.49 36.37
C ASP A 70 6.34 5.05 36.79
N VAL A 71 6.60 4.20 35.82
CA VAL A 71 7.57 3.12 36.00
C VAL A 71 8.54 3.22 34.83
N SER A 72 9.50 4.12 35.03
CA SER A 72 10.80 4.03 34.40
C SER A 72 11.45 2.69 34.80
N GLU A 73 11.40 1.67 33.95
CA GLU A 73 12.35 0.56 34.06
C GLU A 73 13.37 0.66 32.94
N SER A 74 14.56 1.05 33.38
CA SER A 74 15.75 1.24 32.59
C SER A 74 16.41 -0.10 32.30
N SER A 75 17.10 -0.16 31.16
CA SER A 75 18.35 -0.90 30.97
C SER A 75 18.27 -2.44 30.91
N GLN A 76 18.57 -2.99 29.73
CA GLN A 76 19.81 -3.76 29.61
C GLN A 76 20.33 -3.76 28.17
N ALA A 77 21.50 -3.12 28.02
CA ALA A 77 22.42 -3.34 26.93
C ALA A 77 23.40 -4.44 27.34
N GLU A 78 23.66 -5.41 26.47
CA GLU A 78 24.89 -6.21 26.40
C GLU A 78 24.90 -6.87 25.00
N GLN A 79 25.59 -6.31 24.01
CA GLN A 79 27.01 -6.53 23.67
C GLN A 79 27.44 -8.00 23.48
N LYS A 80 27.70 -8.30 22.20
CA LYS A 80 28.81 -9.11 21.62
C LYS A 80 29.09 -10.50 22.19
N ASN A 81 29.04 -11.51 21.32
CA ASN A 81 30.24 -12.26 20.90
C ASN A 81 30.02 -13.05 19.58
N THR A 82 31.08 -13.04 18.78
CA THR A 82 31.41 -13.59 17.44
C THR A 82 31.53 -15.14 17.38
N PRO A 83 32.14 -15.77 16.35
CA PRO A 83 31.80 -15.90 14.92
C PRO A 83 31.80 -17.38 14.42
N ALA A 84 31.52 -17.56 13.11
CA ALA A 84 32.06 -18.58 12.18
C ALA A 84 32.02 -20.08 12.52
N GLU A 85 31.36 -20.87 11.66
CA GLU A 85 31.96 -22.12 11.17
C GLU A 85 31.47 -22.40 9.74
N ALA A 86 32.43 -22.79 8.91
CA ALA A 86 32.27 -23.22 7.53
C ALA A 86 32.28 -24.75 7.49
N GLU A 87 31.45 -25.32 6.61
CA GLU A 87 31.74 -26.59 5.93
C GLU A 87 31.29 -26.49 4.47
#